data_AF-A0AAN9JLZ0-F1
#
_entry.id   AF-A0AAN9JLZ0-F1
#
_cell.length_a   1.000
_cell.length_b   1.000
_cell.length_c   1.000
_cell.angle_alpha   90.00
_cell.angle_beta   90.00
_cell.angle_gamma   90.00
#
_symmetry.space_group_name_H-M   'P 1'
#
loop_
_entity.id
_entity.type
_entity.pdbx_description
1 polymer ?
#
loop_
_entity_poly.entity_id
_entity_poly.type
_entity_poly.pdbx_seq_one_letter_code
_entity_poly.pdbx_strand_id
1 'polypeptide(L)'
;MPLTSLTGHGAWSHAQMLVNMVDYIVNEHHIDVDPQMIRRVKEMILASSECALPKSSSEKRFLYDMVANGRNEIDVDKFDYITRGCRAVGLGCNFEFQRLLETMGILDDEICYRAKDYLTIHKLFATRADLYRTVYTHSKVKV
;
A
#
# COMPACT_ATOMS: atom_id res chain seq x y z
N MET A 1 -28.97 22.97 -27.35
CA MET A 1 -27.57 22.75 -27.79
C MET A 1 -26.98 21.66 -26.93
N PRO A 2 -26.37 20.62 -27.51
CA PRO A 2 -26.11 19.36 -26.81
C PRO A 2 -24.89 19.47 -25.90
N LEU A 3 -24.99 18.89 -24.71
CA LEU A 3 -23.87 18.59 -23.83
C LEU A 3 -22.92 17.62 -24.56
N THR A 4 -21.69 18.07 -24.74
CA THR A 4 -20.60 17.28 -25.29
C THR A 4 -20.33 16.06 -24.43
N SER A 5 -20.40 14.89 -25.06
CA SER A 5 -19.86 13.63 -24.58
C SER A 5 -18.36 13.76 -24.34
N LEU A 6 -17.93 13.78 -23.06
CA LEU A 6 -16.54 13.56 -22.70
C LEU A 6 -16.28 12.05 -22.66
N THR A 7 -15.89 11.53 -23.81
CA THR A 7 -15.20 10.26 -23.95
C THR A 7 -13.83 10.34 -23.26
N GLY A 8 -13.57 9.49 -22.25
CA GLY A 8 -12.22 9.25 -21.74
C GLY A 8 -12.01 9.32 -20.23
N HIS A 9 -12.94 8.84 -19.39
CA HIS A 9 -12.58 8.56 -17.99
C HIS A 9 -12.17 7.09 -17.89
N GLY A 10 -10.89 6.85 -17.59
CA GLY A 10 -10.40 5.52 -17.22
C GLY A 10 -11.16 4.97 -16.01
N ALA A 11 -11.08 3.66 -15.79
CA ALA A 11 -11.69 3.04 -14.61
C ALA A 11 -11.19 3.73 -13.33
N TRP A 12 -12.12 4.03 -12.42
CA TRP A 12 -11.77 4.65 -11.14
C TRP A 12 -10.80 3.76 -10.36
N SER A 13 -9.76 4.35 -9.77
CA SER A 13 -8.85 3.67 -8.87
C SER A 13 -8.63 4.47 -7.59
N HIS A 14 -8.66 3.78 -6.45
CA HIS A 14 -8.41 4.39 -5.14
C HIS A 14 -7.02 5.05 -5.08
N ALA A 15 -6.00 4.42 -5.68
CA ALA A 15 -4.65 4.95 -5.69
C ALA A 15 -4.55 6.27 -6.48
N GLN A 16 -5.26 6.41 -7.60
CA GLN A 16 -5.30 7.68 -8.35
C GLN A 16 -6.01 8.78 -7.56
N MET A 17 -7.07 8.44 -6.83
CA MET A 17 -7.74 9.39 -5.94
C MET A 17 -6.80 9.88 -4.82
N LEU A 18 -6.02 9.00 -4.21
CA LEU A 18 -5.02 9.38 -3.19
C LEU A 18 -3.99 10.35 -3.75
N VAL A 19 -3.50 10.14 -4.98
CA VAL A 19 -2.57 11.07 -5.64
C VAL A 19 -3.18 12.47 -5.81
N ASN A 20 -4.43 12.54 -6.25
CA ASN A 20 -5.15 13.81 -6.38
C ASN A 20 -5.38 14.47 -5.01
N MET A 21 -5.59 13.67 -3.96
CA MET A 21 -5.75 14.15 -2.59
C MET A 21 -4.44 14.74 -2.04
N VAL A 22 -3.29 14.16 -2.37
CA VAL A 22 -1.97 14.72 -2.01
C VAL A 22 -1.82 16.12 -2.61
N ASP A 23 -2.15 16.29 -3.89
CA ASP A 23 -2.14 17.62 -4.52
C ASP A 23 -3.07 18.60 -3.84
N TYR A 24 -4.29 18.16 -3.54
CA TYR A 24 -5.27 18.99 -2.85
C TYR A 24 -4.75 19.49 -1.50
N ILE A 25 -4.23 18.60 -0.65
CA ILE A 25 -3.72 18.94 0.69
C ILE A 25 -2.56 19.93 0.61
N VAL A 26 -1.60 19.70 -0.30
CA VAL A 26 -0.44 20.60 -0.47
C VAL A 26 -0.89 22.00 -0.91
N ASN A 27 -1.80 22.07 -1.89
CA ASN A 27 -2.25 23.33 -2.47
C ASN A 27 -3.15 24.12 -1.49
N GLU A 28 -4.10 23.44 -0.84
CA GLU A 28 -5.06 24.05 0.09
C GLU A 28 -4.36 24.64 1.32
N HIS A 29 -3.33 23.97 1.82
CA HIS A 29 -2.60 24.42 3.01
C HIS A 29 -1.30 25.15 2.71
N HIS A 30 -0.99 25.40 1.43
CA HIS A 30 0.24 26.06 0.98
C HIS A 30 1.50 25.46 1.60
N ILE A 31 1.58 24.12 1.65
CA ILE A 31 2.70 23.42 2.28
C ILE A 31 3.93 23.55 1.39
N ASP A 32 4.99 24.18 1.93
CA ASP A 32 6.27 24.32 1.25
C ASP A 32 7.02 22.98 1.23
N VAL A 33 6.86 22.22 0.13
CA VAL A 33 7.51 20.94 -0.10
C VAL A 33 8.08 20.92 -1.51
N ASP A 34 9.28 20.37 -1.65
CA ASP A 34 9.93 20.16 -2.94
C ASP A 34 9.01 19.39 -3.92
N PRO A 35 8.72 19.94 -5.11
CA PRO A 35 7.91 19.26 -6.12
C PRO A 35 8.43 17.87 -6.49
N GLN A 36 9.75 17.67 -6.45
CA GLN A 36 10.34 16.36 -6.73
C GLN A 36 10.05 15.35 -5.62
N MET A 37 9.96 15.80 -4.35
CA MET A 37 9.50 14.97 -3.24
C MET A 37 8.02 14.58 -3.38
N ILE A 38 7.15 15.54 -3.73
CA ILE A 38 5.72 15.26 -3.98
C ILE A 38 5.58 14.24 -5.10
N ARG A 39 6.33 14.39 -6.19
CA ARG A 39 6.38 13.43 -7.29
C ARG A 39 6.75 12.04 -6.80
N ARG A 40 7.83 11.89 -6.01
CA ARG A 40 8.25 10.60 -5.44
C ARG A 40 7.18 9.95 -4.57
N VAL A 41 6.51 10.74 -3.72
CA VAL A 41 5.39 10.24 -2.89
C VAL A 41 4.28 9.66 -3.76
N LYS A 42 3.89 10.37 -4.82
CA LYS A 42 2.86 9.88 -5.76
C LYS A 42 3.30 8.62 -6.50
N GLU A 43 4.56 8.55 -6.93
CA GLU A 43 5.12 7.34 -7.55
C GLU A 43 5.10 6.14 -6.59
N MET A 44 5.39 6.35 -5.29
CA MET A 44 5.29 5.30 -4.26
C MET A 44 3.85 4.84 -4.02
N ILE A 45 2.87 5.75 -4.02
CA ILE A 45 1.44 5.41 -3.88
C ILE A 45 0.93 4.61 -5.08
N LEU A 46 1.38 4.94 -6.30
CA LEU A 46 0.97 4.27 -7.53
C LEU A 46 1.81 3.03 -7.87
N ALA A 47 2.79 2.66 -7.05
CA ALA A 47 3.77 1.63 -7.38
C ALA A 47 3.18 0.25 -7.68
N SER A 48 2.03 -0.08 -7.09
CA SER A 48 1.28 -1.32 -7.31
C SER A 48 0.02 -1.15 -8.17
N SER A 49 -0.18 0.04 -8.77
CA SER A 49 -1.38 0.35 -9.55
C SER A 49 -1.19 0.08 -11.04
N GLU A 50 -2.28 -0.24 -11.76
CA GLU A 50 -2.30 -0.27 -13.23
C GLU A 50 -1.93 1.09 -13.85
N CYS A 51 -2.09 2.18 -13.09
CA CYS A 51 -1.69 3.53 -13.46
C CYS A 51 -0.27 3.88 -13.02
N ALA A 52 0.61 2.89 -12.82
CA ALA A 52 1.99 3.13 -12.38
C ALA A 52 2.68 4.16 -13.28
N LEU A 53 3.13 5.26 -12.66
CA LEU A 53 3.94 6.25 -13.36
C LEU A 53 5.31 5.66 -13.68
N PRO A 54 5.97 6.10 -14.78
CA PRO A 54 7.35 5.76 -15.02
C PRO A 54 8.19 6.15 -13.81
N LYS A 55 8.81 5.15 -13.17
CA LYS A 55 9.67 5.39 -12.00
C LYS A 55 10.78 6.34 -12.41
N SER A 56 11.05 7.35 -11.60
CA SER A 56 12.26 8.15 -11.75
C SER A 56 13.47 7.20 -11.75
N SER A 57 14.25 7.18 -12.84
CA SER A 57 15.40 6.28 -13.00
C SER A 57 16.53 6.50 -11.99
N SER A 58 16.43 7.56 -11.18
CA SER A 58 17.40 7.94 -10.15
C SER A 58 17.19 7.28 -8.78
N GLU A 59 16.03 6.69 -8.53
CA GLU A 59 15.61 6.34 -7.16
C GLU A 59 15.76 4.86 -6.82
N LYS A 60 16.09 4.58 -5.57
CA LYS A 60 16.32 3.21 -5.08
C LYS A 60 15.01 2.42 -5.09
N ARG A 61 14.99 1.29 -5.78
CA ARG A 61 13.80 0.46 -6.00
C ARG A 61 13.20 -0.04 -4.69
N PHE A 62 14.02 -0.37 -3.69
CA PHE A 62 13.50 -0.87 -2.40
C PHE A 62 12.59 0.12 -1.68
N LEU A 63 12.67 1.43 -1.98
CA LEU A 63 11.78 2.43 -1.39
C LEU A 63 10.31 2.19 -1.76
N TYR A 64 10.07 1.68 -2.96
CA TYR A 64 8.73 1.39 -3.47
C TYR A 64 8.13 0.12 -2.84
N ASP A 65 8.96 -0.79 -2.31
CA ASP A 65 8.51 -1.97 -1.57
C ASP A 65 7.94 -1.59 -0.18
N MET A 66 8.19 -0.37 0.33
CA MET A 66 7.72 0.03 1.66
C MET A 66 6.24 0.44 1.69
N VAL A 67 5.79 1.22 0.70
CA VAL A 67 4.47 1.90 0.74
C VAL A 67 3.39 1.06 0.04
N ALA A 68 3.61 0.70 -1.23
CA ALA A 68 2.66 -0.05 -2.04
C ALA A 68 3.42 -1.11 -2.84
N ASN A 69 3.64 -2.27 -2.23
CA ASN A 69 4.52 -3.28 -2.79
C ASN A 69 3.79 -4.11 -3.85
N GLY A 70 3.94 -3.73 -5.13
CA GLY A 70 3.35 -4.48 -6.24
C GLY A 70 3.99 -5.84 -6.54
N ARG A 71 5.13 -6.17 -5.93
CA ARG A 71 5.87 -7.41 -6.23
C ARG A 71 5.37 -8.60 -5.43
N ASN A 72 5.13 -8.40 -4.14
CA ASN A 72 4.69 -9.47 -3.24
C ASN A 72 3.70 -8.99 -2.18
N GLU A 73 3.26 -7.74 -2.25
CA GLU A 73 2.33 -7.14 -1.28
C GLU A 73 2.86 -7.17 0.16
N ILE A 74 4.17 -7.20 0.43
CA ILE A 74 4.67 -7.03 1.78
C ILE A 74 5.09 -5.57 1.97
N ASP A 75 4.20 -4.78 2.57
CA ASP A 75 4.32 -3.34 2.80
C ASP A 75 3.80 -2.95 4.20
N VAL A 76 4.11 -1.72 4.62
CA VAL A 76 3.74 -1.25 5.96
C VAL A 76 2.24 -1.00 6.12
N ASP A 77 1.53 -0.68 5.03
CA ASP A 77 0.06 -0.58 5.01
C ASP A 77 -0.58 -1.88 5.52
N LYS A 78 -0.08 -3.01 5.02
CA LYS A 78 -0.59 -4.33 5.39
C LYS A 78 -0.23 -4.77 6.79
N PHE A 79 0.94 -4.37 7.28
CA PHE A 79 1.28 -4.60 8.68
C PHE A 79 0.31 -3.88 9.62
N ASP A 80 0.01 -2.63 9.28
CA ASP A 80 -0.86 -1.76 10.06
C ASP A 80 -2.33 -2.22 10.02
N TYR A 81 -2.93 -2.39 8.84
CA TYR A 81 -4.37 -2.73 8.78
C TYR A 81 -4.68 -4.11 9.33
N ILE A 82 -3.77 -5.10 9.23
CA ILE A 82 -3.99 -6.43 9.80
C ILE A 82 -3.98 -6.34 11.32
N THR A 83 -2.95 -5.74 11.89
CA THR A 83 -2.82 -5.62 13.35
C THR A 83 -3.97 -4.79 13.94
N ARG A 84 -4.27 -3.64 13.31
CA ARG A 84 -5.41 -2.79 13.70
C ARG A 84 -6.73 -3.51 13.54
N GLY A 85 -6.93 -4.21 12.42
CA GLY A 85 -8.15 -4.94 12.10
C GLY A 85 -8.45 -6.01 13.14
N CYS A 86 -7.50 -6.90 13.41
CA CYS A 86 -7.63 -7.94 14.43
C CYS A 86 -8.00 -7.34 15.80
N ARG A 87 -7.30 -6.28 16.23
CA ARG A 87 -7.62 -5.58 17.49
C ARG A 87 -9.04 -5.02 17.51
N ALA A 88 -9.48 -4.39 16.41
CA ALA A 88 -10.78 -3.75 16.33
C ALA A 88 -11.95 -4.75 16.40
N VAL A 89 -11.77 -5.96 15.85
CA VAL A 89 -12.82 -7.00 15.86
C VAL A 89 -12.68 -8.01 17.01
N GLY A 90 -11.67 -7.86 17.86
CA GLY A 90 -11.42 -8.78 18.97
C GLY A 90 -10.87 -10.15 18.55
N LEU A 91 -10.27 -10.26 17.36
CA LEU A 91 -9.60 -11.48 16.90
C LEU A 91 -8.14 -11.49 17.34
N GLY A 92 -7.64 -12.68 17.71
CA GLY A 92 -6.22 -12.87 17.99
C GLY A 92 -5.37 -12.63 16.74
N CYS A 93 -4.31 -11.85 16.87
CA CYS A 93 -3.31 -11.64 15.81
C CYS A 93 -1.99 -12.28 16.23
N ASN A 94 -1.57 -13.32 15.51
CA ASN A 94 -0.27 -13.97 15.74
C ASN A 94 0.83 -13.44 14.81
N PHE A 95 0.51 -12.45 13.97
CA PHE A 95 1.46 -11.80 13.09
C PHE A 95 2.21 -10.67 13.83
N GLU A 96 3.51 -10.85 14.01
CA GLU A 96 4.41 -9.92 14.71
C GLU A 96 5.36 -9.25 13.70
N PHE A 97 4.94 -8.13 13.14
CA PHE A 97 5.71 -7.41 12.12
C PHE A 97 7.05 -6.87 12.64
N GLN A 98 7.16 -6.57 13.94
CA GLN A 98 8.38 -6.05 14.57
C GLN A 98 9.57 -6.97 14.31
N ARG A 99 9.35 -8.29 14.37
CA ARG A 99 10.38 -9.29 14.07
C ARG A 99 10.90 -9.21 12.63
N LEU A 100 10.05 -8.81 11.68
CA LEU A 100 10.48 -8.57 10.31
C LEU A 100 11.26 -7.26 10.21
N LEU A 101 10.77 -6.17 10.82
CA LEU A 101 11.42 -4.86 10.77
C LEU A 101 12.83 -4.84 11.41
N GLU A 102 13.03 -5.57 12.50
CA GLU A 102 14.32 -5.67 13.18
C GLU A 102 15.40 -6.40 12.36
N THR A 103 14.99 -7.13 11.32
CA THR A 103 15.82 -8.19 10.73
C THR A 103 15.87 -8.20 9.22
N MET A 104 14.97 -7.46 8.58
CA MET A 104 15.00 -7.21 7.15
C MET A 104 16.28 -6.47 6.74
N GLY A 105 16.67 -6.68 5.50
CA GLY A 105 17.81 -6.00 4.90
C GLY A 105 17.53 -5.67 3.44
N ILE A 106 18.44 -4.91 2.84
CA ILE A 106 18.40 -4.60 1.42
C ILE A 106 19.43 -5.48 0.73
N LEU A 107 18.98 -6.25 -0.26
CA LEU A 107 19.83 -7.05 -1.15
C LEU A 107 19.37 -6.79 -2.58
N ASP A 108 20.31 -6.47 -3.47
CA ASP A 108 20.05 -6.17 -4.89
C ASP A 108 18.90 -5.15 -5.11
N ASP A 109 18.87 -4.11 -4.28
CA ASP A 109 17.86 -3.04 -4.32
C ASP A 109 16.41 -3.55 -4.08
N GLU A 110 16.25 -4.61 -3.30
CA GLU A 110 14.96 -5.13 -2.80
C GLU A 110 14.96 -5.29 -1.28
N ILE A 111 13.78 -5.12 -0.67
CA ILE A 111 13.59 -5.54 0.72
C ILE A 111 13.58 -7.07 0.76
N CYS A 112 14.47 -7.61 1.59
CA CYS A 112 14.65 -9.04 1.80
C CYS A 112 14.50 -9.40 3.28
N TYR A 113 13.95 -10.58 3.53
CA TYR A 113 13.75 -11.13 4.87
C TYR A 113 14.63 -12.36 5.07
N ARG A 114 15.07 -12.60 6.30
CA ARG A 114 15.88 -13.79 6.60
C ARG A 114 15.04 -15.05 6.43
N ALA A 115 15.61 -16.10 5.85
CA ALA A 115 14.90 -17.36 5.61
C ALA A 115 14.24 -17.94 6.88
N LYS A 116 14.85 -17.79 8.05
CA LYS A 116 14.29 -18.23 9.35
C LYS A 116 13.01 -17.51 9.78
N ASP A 117 12.71 -16.36 9.18
CA ASP A 117 11.53 -15.54 9.49
C ASP A 117 10.33 -15.88 8.58
N TYR A 118 10.45 -16.94 7.74
CA TYR A 118 9.38 -17.40 6.84
C TYR A 118 8.04 -17.62 7.53
N LEU A 119 8.04 -18.13 8.77
CA LEU A 119 6.80 -18.40 9.50
C LEU A 119 6.06 -17.10 9.84
N THR A 120 6.77 -16.01 10.12
CA THR A 120 6.16 -14.70 10.37
C THR A 120 5.49 -14.17 9.10
N ILE A 121 6.15 -14.33 7.94
CA ILE A 121 5.56 -13.98 6.63
C ILE A 121 4.35 -14.86 6.33
N HIS A 122 4.41 -16.17 6.62
CA HIS A 122 3.26 -17.04 6.45
C HIS A 122 2.06 -16.58 7.32
N LYS A 123 2.32 -16.20 8.58
CA LYS A 123 1.28 -15.67 9.47
C LYS A 123 0.66 -14.38 8.95
N LEU A 124 1.43 -13.48 8.33
CA LEU A 124 0.90 -12.26 7.68
C LEU A 124 -0.24 -12.61 6.70
N PHE A 125 0.03 -13.49 5.74
CA PHE A 125 -0.94 -13.85 4.71
C PHE A 125 -2.09 -14.71 5.26
N ALA A 126 -1.80 -15.61 6.21
CA ALA A 126 -2.83 -16.41 6.88
C ALA A 126 -3.83 -15.53 7.65
N THR A 127 -3.34 -14.56 8.44
CA THR A 127 -4.20 -13.63 9.17
C THR A 127 -4.99 -12.72 8.22
N ARG A 128 -4.38 -12.25 7.12
CA ARG A 128 -5.12 -11.52 6.08
C ARG A 128 -6.28 -12.33 5.51
N ALA A 129 -6.03 -13.59 5.15
CA ALA A 129 -7.04 -14.47 4.58
C ALA A 129 -8.18 -14.74 5.59
N ASP A 130 -7.85 -14.89 6.87
CA ASP A 130 -8.83 -15.07 7.93
C ASP A 130 -9.70 -13.83 8.13
N LEU A 131 -9.10 -12.65 8.24
CA LEU A 131 -9.83 -11.36 8.30
C LEU A 131 -10.75 -11.18 7.10
N TYR A 132 -10.28 -11.53 5.89
CA TYR A 132 -11.10 -11.46 4.70
C TYR A 132 -12.34 -12.35 4.80
N ARG A 133 -12.16 -13.62 5.14
CA ARG A 133 -13.25 -14.62 5.18
C ARG A 133 -14.25 -14.36 6.31
N THR A 134 -13.76 -13.95 7.48
CA THR A 134 -14.56 -13.87 8.70
C THR A 134 -15.14 -12.48 8.94
N VAL A 135 -14.46 -11.42 8.48
CA VAL A 135 -14.85 -10.03 8.72
C VAL A 135 -15.24 -9.34 7.41
N TYR A 136 -14.30 -9.14 6.49
CA TYR A 136 -14.51 -8.25 5.34
C TYR A 136 -15.53 -8.77 4.33
N THR A 137 -15.70 -10.10 4.25
CA THR A 137 -16.70 -10.74 3.40
C THR A 137 -17.75 -11.50 4.18
N HIS A 138 -17.96 -11.15 5.45
CA HIS A 138 -19.01 -11.79 6.23
C HIS A 138 -20.36 -11.64 5.51
N SER A 139 -21.18 -12.70 5.48
CA SER A 139 -22.41 -12.77 4.69
C SER A 139 -23.50 -11.77 5.10
N LYS A 140 -23.37 -11.19 6.30
CA LYS A 140 -24.24 -10.09 6.76
C LYS A 140 -23.68 -8.70 6.48
N VAL A 141 -22.42 -8.59 6.07
CA VAL A 141 -21.75 -7.34 5.69
C VAL A 141 -21.82 -7.15 4.17
N LYS A 142 -21.57 -8.21 3.40
CA LYS A 142 -21.84 -8.23 1.95
C LYS A 142 -23.30 -8.64 1.72
N VAL A 143 -24.17 -7.65 1.56
CA VAL A 143 -25.57 -7.80 1.10
C VAL A 143 -25.62 -7.65 -0.41
#